data_AF-A0A3A9ZWS3-F1
#
_entry.id   AF-A0A3A9ZWS3-F1
#
_cell.length_a   1.000
_cell.length_b   1.000
_cell.length_c   1.000
_cell.angle_alpha   90.00
_cell.angle_beta   90.00
_cell.angle_gamma   90.00
#
_symmetry.space_group_name_H-M   'P 1'
#
loop_
_entity.id
_entity.type
_entity.pdbx_description
1 polymer ?
#
loop_
_entity_poly.entity_id
_entity_poly.type
_entity_poly.pdbx_seq_one_letter_code
_entity_poly.pdbx_strand_id
1 'polypeptide(L)'
;MEIVGNRAIETAAIEYVIAREHAARRVARDVRGTGAAGDVASPPRVIEVKAYGGSARGSDLWLEVRQIEEALRNSDFWIYVVENVRQGDPRQFTLKMIGGERLQKLLERAKEQRYYTVPWPVADYDALT
;
A
#
# COMPACT_ATOMS: atom_id res chain seq x y z
N MET A 1 13.23 11.36 12.81
CA MET A 1 12.14 12.06 13.50
C MET A 1 10.91 11.18 13.34
N GLU A 2 10.14 10.97 14.39
CA GLU A 2 8.95 10.14 14.31
C GLU A 2 7.96 10.69 13.27
N ILE A 3 7.42 9.81 12.43
CA ILE A 3 6.44 10.13 11.40
C ILE A 3 5.05 10.02 12.00
N VAL A 4 4.31 11.13 12.00
CA VAL A 4 2.97 11.22 12.58
C VAL A 4 1.92 11.29 11.47
N GLY A 5 0.88 10.47 11.60
CA GLY A 5 -0.26 10.45 10.68
C GLY A 5 -0.13 9.42 9.55
N ASN A 6 -1.26 8.84 9.16
CA ASN A 6 -1.31 7.76 8.16
C ASN A 6 -0.76 8.20 6.80
N ARG A 7 -1.09 9.42 6.37
CA ARG A 7 -0.62 9.95 5.08
C ARG A 7 0.90 10.10 5.01
N ALA A 8 1.53 10.55 6.10
CA ALA A 8 2.97 10.70 6.17
C ALA A 8 3.68 9.33 6.21
N ILE A 9 3.12 8.35 6.94
CA ILE A 9 3.58 6.96 6.94
C ILE A 9 3.50 6.35 5.53
N GLU A 10 2.37 6.52 4.86
CA GLU A 10 2.16 6.04 3.49
C GLU A 10 3.17 6.65 2.51
N THR A 11 3.35 7.98 2.54
CA THR A 11 4.33 8.67 1.68
C THR A 11 5.76 8.18 1.92
N ALA A 12 6.20 8.06 3.17
CA ALA A 12 7.55 7.58 3.48
C ALA A 12 7.78 6.12 3.02
N ALA A 13 6.75 5.27 3.11
CA ALA A 13 6.82 3.90 2.59
C ALA A 13 6.95 3.87 1.06
N ILE A 14 6.22 4.72 0.34
CA ILE A 14 6.28 4.81 -1.12
C ILE A 14 7.64 5.34 -1.60
N GLU A 15 8.14 6.42 -0.99
CA GLU A 15 9.47 6.95 -1.26
C GLU A 15 10.55 5.88 -1.05
N TYR A 16 10.43 5.11 0.04
CA TYR A 16 11.31 3.98 0.31
C TYR A 16 11.22 2.91 -0.77
N VAL A 17 10.02 2.49 -1.19
CA VAL A 17 9.84 1.50 -2.27
C VAL A 17 10.45 1.98 -3.58
N ILE A 18 10.21 3.23 -3.98
CA ILE A 18 10.79 3.82 -5.18
C ILE A 18 12.33 3.77 -5.12
N ALA A 19 12.93 4.16 -4.00
CA ALA A 19 14.37 4.09 -3.81
C ALA A 19 14.90 2.65 -3.90
N ARG A 20 14.17 1.66 -3.36
CA ARG A 20 14.55 0.24 -3.44
C ARG A 20 14.46 -0.30 -4.87
N GLU A 21 13.45 0.09 -5.64
CA GLU A 21 13.32 -0.29 -7.04
C GLU A 21 14.40 0.37 -7.92
N HIS A 22 14.73 1.65 -7.68
CA HIS A 22 15.85 2.32 -8.33
C HIS A 22 17.19 1.68 -8.01
N ALA A 23 17.44 1.29 -6.75
CA ALA A 23 18.64 0.56 -6.36
C ALA A 23 18.75 -0.80 -7.09
N ALA A 24 17.62 -1.40 -7.47
CA ALA A 24 17.55 -2.59 -8.31
C ALA A 24 17.52 -2.28 -9.82
N ARG A 25 17.90 -1.06 -10.21
CA ARG A 25 17.99 -0.55 -11.59
C ARG A 25 16.67 -0.56 -12.36
N ARG A 26 15.53 -0.44 -11.66
CA ARG A 26 14.22 -0.22 -12.28
C ARG A 26 13.85 1.26 -12.29
N VAL A 27 12.94 1.63 -13.19
CA VAL A 27 12.38 2.98 -13.31
C VAL A 27 11.07 3.03 -12.55
N ALA A 28 11.14 3.31 -11.24
CA ALA A 28 9.96 3.44 -10.39
C ALA A 28 9.45 4.89 -10.33
N ARG A 29 8.13 5.06 -10.23
CA ARG A 29 7.48 6.37 -9.99
C ARG A 29 6.20 6.21 -9.18
N ASP A 30 5.92 7.18 -8.33
CA ASP A 30 4.62 7.32 -7.65
C ASP A 30 3.54 7.60 -8.71
N VAL A 31 2.47 6.83 -8.70
CA VAL A 31 1.33 6.96 -9.62
C VAL A 31 0.00 7.11 -8.88
N ARG A 32 0.02 7.38 -7.56
CA ARG A 32 -1.19 7.68 -6.81
C ARG A 32 -1.94 8.85 -7.43
N GLY A 33 -3.27 8.79 -7.40
CA GLY A 33 -4.15 9.81 -7.97
C GLY A 33 -4.26 9.79 -9.51
N THR A 34 -3.56 8.91 -10.21
CA THR A 34 -3.67 8.78 -11.68
C THR A 34 -4.74 7.77 -12.13
N GLY A 35 -5.39 7.09 -11.19
CA GLY A 35 -6.30 5.97 -11.46
C GLY A 35 -5.62 4.61 -11.63
N ALA A 36 -4.28 4.56 -11.54
CA ALA A 36 -3.52 3.32 -11.56
C ALA A 36 -3.98 2.31 -10.48
N ALA A 37 -3.84 1.01 -10.77
CA ALA A 37 -4.25 -0.06 -9.88
C ALA A 37 -3.30 -0.31 -8.70
N GLY A 38 -2.11 0.31 -8.68
CA GLY A 38 -1.20 0.30 -7.54
C GLY A 38 -0.61 1.68 -7.30
N ASP A 39 0.13 1.84 -6.20
CA ASP A 39 0.75 3.10 -5.80
C ASP A 39 2.01 3.44 -6.59
N VAL A 40 2.78 2.43 -7.01
CA VAL A 40 4.07 2.61 -7.71
C VAL A 40 4.07 1.84 -9.02
N ALA A 41 4.38 2.52 -10.11
CA ALA A 41 4.69 1.90 -11.40
C ALA A 41 6.20 1.67 -11.48
N SER A 42 6.64 0.41 -11.64
CA SER A 42 8.05 0.05 -11.81
C SER A 42 8.20 -1.04 -12.87
N PRO A 43 8.07 -0.71 -14.17
CA PRO A 43 7.92 -1.68 -15.24
C PRO A 43 8.94 -2.84 -15.18
N PRO A 44 8.50 -4.09 -15.32
CA PRO A 44 7.12 -4.50 -15.69
C PRO A 44 6.11 -4.45 -14.53
N ARG A 45 6.53 -4.14 -13.31
CA ARG A 45 5.71 -4.25 -12.11
C ARG A 45 4.71 -3.12 -11.93
N VAL A 46 3.53 -3.50 -11.48
CA VAL A 46 2.58 -2.63 -10.78
C VAL A 46 2.67 -2.99 -9.29
N ILE A 47 2.94 -2.01 -8.44
CA ILE A 47 3.21 -2.26 -7.02
C ILE A 47 2.20 -1.51 -6.16
N GLU A 48 1.44 -2.25 -5.36
CA GLU A 48 0.64 -1.74 -4.25
C GLU A 48 1.48 -1.72 -2.97
N VAL A 49 1.50 -0.60 -2.24
CA VAL A 49 2.29 -0.43 -1.02
C VAL A 49 1.39 -0.49 0.21
N LYS A 50 1.68 -1.41 1.13
CA LYS A 50 1.03 -1.46 2.45
C LYS A 50 2.01 -1.00 3.52
N ALA A 51 1.72 0.16 4.11
CA ALA A 51 2.60 0.81 5.08
C ALA A 51 2.13 0.55 6.52
N TYR A 52 3.04 0.08 7.37
CA TYR A 52 2.79 -0.19 8.78
C TYR A 52 3.77 0.60 9.65
N GLY A 53 3.23 1.36 10.62
CA GLY A 53 4.05 2.09 11.59
C GLY A 53 4.95 1.16 12.42
N GLY A 54 4.44 -0.03 12.76
CA GLY A 54 5.16 -1.13 13.42
C GLY A 54 5.20 -2.38 12.52
N SER A 55 4.78 -3.54 13.03
CA SER A 55 4.66 -4.77 12.23
C SER A 55 3.27 -4.96 11.64
N ALA A 56 3.21 -5.57 10.45
CA ALA A 56 2.02 -6.07 9.78
C ALA A 56 1.61 -7.49 10.23
N ARG A 57 2.37 -8.12 11.15
CA ARG A 57 2.12 -9.50 11.59
C ARG A 57 0.70 -9.63 12.13
N GLY A 58 -0.06 -10.57 11.56
CA GLY A 58 -1.43 -10.88 11.97
C GLY A 58 -2.49 -9.92 11.42
N SER A 59 -2.10 -8.92 10.63
CA SER A 59 -3.03 -8.04 9.93
C SER A 59 -3.47 -8.64 8.60
N ASP A 60 -4.72 -8.37 8.21
CA ASP A 60 -5.18 -8.61 6.84
C ASP A 60 -4.60 -7.57 5.87
N LEU A 61 -4.43 -7.97 4.61
CA LEU A 61 -4.06 -7.08 3.52
C LEU A 61 -5.33 -6.60 2.81
N TRP A 62 -5.79 -5.39 3.17
CA TRP A 62 -6.93 -4.76 2.54
C TRP A 62 -6.59 -4.34 1.11
N LEU A 63 -7.35 -4.82 0.13
CA LEU A 63 -7.21 -4.45 -1.27
C LEU A 63 -8.52 -3.87 -1.78
N GLU A 64 -8.44 -2.79 -2.54
CA GLU A 64 -9.56 -2.26 -3.30
C GLU A 64 -9.96 -3.22 -4.42
N VAL A 65 -11.20 -3.13 -4.90
CA VAL A 65 -11.70 -4.00 -5.99
C VAL A 65 -10.77 -3.94 -7.22
N ARG A 66 -10.37 -2.73 -7.64
CA ARG A 66 -9.45 -2.55 -8.78
C ARG A 66 -8.07 -3.20 -8.56
N GLN A 67 -7.60 -3.26 -7.32
CA GLN A 67 -6.32 -3.91 -6.98
C GLN A 67 -6.45 -5.43 -7.07
N ILE A 68 -7.55 -6.00 -6.56
CA ILE A 68 -7.85 -7.43 -6.71
C ILE A 68 -7.98 -7.80 -8.18
N GLU A 69 -8.77 -7.05 -8.96
CA GLU A 69 -8.97 -7.30 -10.38
C GLU A 69 -7.67 -7.25 -11.17
N GLU A 70 -6.79 -6.28 -10.89
CA GLU A 70 -5.46 -6.21 -11.49
C GLU A 70 -4.60 -7.41 -11.08
N ALA A 71 -4.56 -7.75 -9.79
CA ALA A 71 -3.74 -8.85 -9.28
C ALA A 71 -4.12 -10.22 -9.84
N LEU A 72 -5.39 -10.42 -10.21
CA LEU A 72 -5.88 -11.66 -10.82
C LEU A 72 -5.51 -11.79 -12.30
N ARG A 73 -5.37 -10.68 -13.03
CA ARG A 73 -5.07 -10.69 -14.48
C ARG A 73 -3.60 -10.42 -14.81
N ASN A 74 -2.87 -9.77 -13.92
CA ASN A 74 -1.50 -9.30 -14.16
C ASN A 74 -0.51 -10.04 -13.24
N SER A 75 0.31 -10.92 -13.82
CA SER A 75 1.36 -11.65 -13.08
C SER A 75 2.46 -10.75 -12.51
N ASP A 76 2.58 -9.53 -13.02
CA ASP A 76 3.51 -8.50 -12.57
C ASP A 76 2.87 -7.51 -11.58
N PHE A 77 1.71 -7.84 -11.00
CA PHE A 77 1.19 -7.13 -9.84
C PHE A 77 1.85 -7.63 -8.55
N TRP A 78 2.33 -6.71 -7.72
CA TRP A 78 3.03 -7.00 -6.48
C TRP A 78 2.43 -6.20 -5.32
N ILE A 79 2.45 -6.79 -4.13
CA ILE A 79 2.19 -6.10 -2.87
C ILE A 79 3.51 -5.98 -2.12
N TYR A 80 3.91 -4.75 -1.82
CA TYR A 80 5.09 -4.44 -1.03
C TYR A 80 4.64 -3.98 0.36
N VAL A 81 4.92 -4.80 1.37
CA VAL A 81 4.62 -4.48 2.77
C VAL A 81 5.85 -3.84 3.39
N VAL A 82 5.73 -2.56 3.77
CA VAL A 82 6.77 -1.79 4.44
C VAL A 82 6.43 -1.67 5.92
N GLU A 83 7.29 -2.19 6.77
CA GLU A 83 7.12 -2.19 8.24
C GLU A 83 8.10 -1.25 8.93
N ASN A 84 7.80 -0.93 10.18
CA ASN A 84 8.60 -0.07 11.07
C ASN A 84 8.78 1.36 10.53
N VAL A 85 7.75 1.88 9.88
CA VAL A 85 7.80 3.20 9.22
C VAL A 85 7.75 4.35 10.22
N ARG A 86 7.01 4.20 11.33
CA ARG A 86 6.71 5.32 12.26
C ARG A 86 7.97 5.93 12.87
N GLN A 87 9.00 5.12 13.15
CA GLN A 87 10.24 5.64 13.75
C GLN A 87 11.01 6.61 12.83
N GLY A 88 10.78 6.55 11.51
CA GLY A 88 11.20 7.56 10.55
C GLY A 88 12.62 7.46 9.98
N ASP A 89 13.43 6.47 10.36
CA ASP A 89 14.72 6.14 9.71
C ASP A 89 14.53 5.04 8.64
N PRO A 90 14.66 5.35 7.33
CA PRO A 90 14.47 4.36 6.27
C PRO A 90 15.42 3.17 6.34
N ARG A 91 16.56 3.28 7.03
CA ARG A 91 17.51 2.16 7.21
C ARG A 91 16.97 1.06 8.14
N GLN A 92 15.97 1.40 8.95
CA GLN A 92 15.32 0.47 9.88
C GLN A 92 13.97 -0.01 9.36
N PHE A 93 13.55 0.43 8.17
CA PHE A 93 12.36 -0.11 7.53
C PHE A 93 12.65 -1.53 7.07
N THR A 94 11.64 -2.39 7.10
CA THR A 94 11.73 -3.71 6.48
C THR A 94 10.76 -3.81 5.33
N LEU A 95 11.13 -4.57 4.29
CA LEU A 95 10.33 -4.76 3.09
C LEU A 95 10.02 -6.23 2.90
N LYS A 96 8.73 -6.57 2.79
CA LYS A 96 8.29 -7.89 2.31
C LYS A 96 7.64 -7.73 0.95
N MET A 97 8.10 -8.50 -0.02
CA MET A 97 7.59 -8.47 -1.40
C MET A 97 6.74 -9.72 -1.64
N ILE A 98 5.50 -9.52 -2.08
CA ILE A 98 4.54 -10.58 -2.34
C ILE A 98 4.08 -10.44 -3.79
N GLY A 99 4.38 -11.44 -4.62
CA GLY A 99 4.00 -11.48 -6.03
C GLY A 99 3.95 -12.94 -6.51
N GLY A 100 3.63 -13.12 -7.79
CA GLY A 100 3.55 -14.44 -8.42
C GLY A 100 2.67 -15.43 -7.64
N GLU A 101 3.09 -16.69 -7.57
CA GLU A 101 2.32 -17.76 -6.90
C GLU A 101 1.98 -17.47 -5.43
N ARG A 102 2.85 -16.76 -4.71
CA ARG A 102 2.59 -16.43 -3.30
C ARG A 102 1.42 -15.48 -3.17
N LEU A 103 1.32 -14.50 -4.07
CA LEU A 103 0.18 -13.59 -4.10
C LEU A 103 -1.08 -14.33 -4.50
N GLN A 104 -1.03 -15.17 -5.55
CA GLN A 104 -2.19 -15.94 -6.00
C GLN A 104 -2.79 -16.82 -4.90
N LYS A 105 -1.95 -17.54 -4.15
CA LYS A 105 -2.39 -18.36 -2.99
C LYS A 105 -3.05 -17.55 -1.87
N LEU A 106 -2.71 -16.26 -1.72
CA LEU A 106 -3.36 -15.37 -0.76
C LEU A 106 -4.70 -14.88 -1.31
N LEU A 107 -4.77 -14.54 -2.59
CA LEU A 107 -5.99 -14.08 -3.26
C LEU A 107 -7.09 -15.15 -3.26
N GLU A 108 -6.74 -16.44 -3.36
CA GLU A 108 -7.68 -17.57 -3.21
C GLU A 108 -8.43 -17.57 -1.86
N ARG A 109 -7.87 -16.90 -0.85
CA ARG A 109 -8.44 -16.80 0.51
C ARG A 109 -9.09 -15.44 0.77
N ALA A 110 -9.08 -14.55 -0.22
CA ALA A 110 -9.66 -13.22 -0.09
C ALA A 110 -11.16 -13.34 0.22
N LYS A 111 -11.64 -12.51 1.15
CA LYS A 111 -13.05 -12.40 1.48
C LYS A 111 -13.53 -11.02 1.07
N GLU A 112 -14.50 -10.97 0.16
CA GLU A 112 -15.15 -9.71 -0.19
C GLU A 112 -15.80 -9.11 1.07
N GLN A 113 -15.52 -7.83 1.32
CA GLN A 113 -16.12 -7.06 2.40
C GLN A 113 -16.74 -5.80 1.78
N ARG A 114 -18.00 -5.53 2.11
CA ARG A 114 -18.74 -4.35 1.60
C ARG A 114 -18.87 -3.32 2.71
N TYR A 115 -18.36 -2.12 2.46
CA TYR A 115 -18.44 -1.00 3.40
C TYR A 115 -19.04 0.23 2.72
N TYR A 116 -19.67 1.06 3.54
CA TYR A 116 -20.14 2.38 3.16
C TYR A 116 -19.44 3.40 4.05
N THR A 117 -18.78 4.39 3.44
CA THR A 117 -18.33 5.57 4.15
C THR A 117 -19.44 6.61 4.08
N VAL A 118 -19.92 7.06 5.24
CA VAL A 118 -20.88 8.16 5.34
C VAL A 118 -20.08 9.43 5.63
N PRO A 119 -19.98 10.38 4.68
CA PRO A 119 -19.36 11.67 4.97
C PRO A 119 -20.16 12.36 6.07
N TRP A 120 -19.47 12.81 7.11
CA TRP A 120 -20.07 13.65 8.15
C TRP A 120 -19.43 15.03 8.04
N PRO A 121 -20.11 15.99 7.39
CA PRO A 121 -19.63 17.36 7.31
C PRO A 121 -19.38 17.94 8.71
N VAL A 122 -18.29 18.69 8.85
CA VAL A 122 -17.95 19.36 10.13
C VAL A 122 -19.10 20.25 10.60
N ALA A 123 -19.78 20.94 9.68
CA ALA A 123 -20.95 21.77 10.01
C ALA A 123 -22.09 20.96 10.67
N ASP A 124 -22.35 19.75 10.18
CA ASP A 124 -23.39 18.88 10.76
C ASP A 124 -22.95 18.30 12.11
N TYR A 125 -21.65 18.09 12.31
CA TYR A 125 -21.08 17.71 13.60
C TYR A 125 -21.25 18.85 14.62
N ASP A 126 -20.85 20.07 14.26
CA ASP A 126 -20.88 21.24 15.14
C ASP A 126 -22.31 21.67 15.52
N ALA A 127 -23.31 21.32 14.69
CA ALA A 127 -24.72 21.60 14.94
C ALA A 127 -25.37 20.68 16.00
N LEU A 128 -24.70 19.59 16.39
CA LEU A 128 -25.15 18.67 17.43
C LEU A 128 -24.49 19.06 18.78
N THR A 129 -25.01 20.11 19.40
CA THR A 129 -24.69 20.51 20.78
C THR A 129 -25.43 19.68 21.81
#